data_AF-A0A7L8UDU0-F1
#
_entry.id   AF-A0A7L8UDU0-F1
#
_cell.length_a   1.000
_cell.length_b   1.000
_cell.length_c   1.000
_cell.angle_alpha   90.00
_cell.angle_beta   90.00
_cell.angle_gamma   90.00
#
_symmetry.space_group_name_H-M   'P 1'
#
loop_
_entity.id
_entity.type
_entity.pdbx_description
1 polymer ?
#
loop_
_entity_poly.entity_id
_entity_poly.type
_entity_poly.pdbx_seq_one_letter_code
_entity_poly.pdbx_strand_id
1 'polypeptide(L)'
;MMDNQLFFTVGRKSEDIEWCGKLIQHIKTYSIYSKSFYIYRQVRQGSITVTVTGKHIEDVYEMVKDGLSSKSATSEIVNKAIENYWACNYAVILKDFYVLSSKTQKQIWNDLVSWKYLLQEGRNIKVDKVMKFYSFLSFTALIFFLNGYRIKTILFKKYRTLK
;
A
#
# COMPACT_ATOMS: atom_id res chain seq x y z
N MET A 1 -0.18 25.17 -2.95
CA MET A 1 0.54 24.13 -2.18
C MET A 1 0.82 24.57 -0.75
N MET A 2 1.21 25.83 -0.49
CA MET A 2 1.43 26.34 0.88
C MET A 2 0.15 26.35 1.73
N ASP A 3 -0.99 26.73 1.15
CA ASP A 3 -2.24 26.91 1.92
C ASP A 3 -2.86 25.61 2.46
N ASN A 4 -2.55 24.46 1.84
CA ASN A 4 -3.05 23.15 2.25
C ASN A 4 -2.01 22.33 3.04
N GLN A 5 -0.84 22.92 3.37
CA GLN A 5 0.24 22.27 4.13
C GLN A 5 0.67 20.89 3.60
N LEU A 6 0.67 20.71 2.27
CA LEU A 6 1.06 19.46 1.60
C LEU A 6 2.58 19.32 1.50
N PHE A 7 3.22 18.93 2.59
CA PHE A 7 4.66 18.66 2.66
C PHE A 7 4.95 17.17 2.83
N PHE A 8 6.12 16.74 2.36
CA PHE A 8 6.63 15.40 2.66
C PHE A 8 7.08 15.31 4.11
N THR A 9 6.70 14.22 4.76
CA THR A 9 7.13 13.93 6.13
C THR A 9 8.61 13.52 6.13
N VAL A 10 9.45 14.31 6.79
CA VAL A 10 10.91 14.06 6.85
C VAL A 10 11.20 12.79 7.64
N GLY A 11 12.11 11.95 7.13
CA GLY A 11 12.58 10.74 7.82
C GLY A 11 11.66 9.52 7.70
N ARG A 12 10.57 9.61 6.95
CA ARG A 12 9.63 8.51 6.67
C ARG A 12 9.92 7.94 5.29
N LYS A 13 9.99 6.62 5.14
CA LYS A 13 10.12 5.98 3.82
C LYS A 13 8.77 5.94 3.13
N SER A 14 8.75 6.18 1.82
CA SER A 14 7.51 6.18 1.01
C SER A 14 6.55 7.29 1.42
N GLU A 15 7.13 8.43 1.75
CA GLU A 15 6.47 9.71 1.98
C GLU A 15 5.51 10.12 0.85
N ASP A 16 5.74 9.61 -0.36
CA ASP A 16 4.85 9.76 -1.50
C ASP A 16 3.46 9.15 -1.25
N ILE A 17 3.37 8.08 -0.47
CA ILE A 17 2.10 7.43 -0.12
C ILE A 17 1.25 8.37 0.74
N GLU A 18 1.83 8.87 1.82
CA GLU A 18 1.14 9.79 2.73
C GLU A 18 0.72 11.08 2.01
N TRP A 19 1.64 11.65 1.24
CA TRP A 19 1.42 12.88 0.51
C TRP A 19 0.30 12.73 -0.53
N CYS A 20 0.26 11.60 -1.26
CA CYS A 20 -0.83 11.33 -2.20
C CYS A 20 -2.18 11.18 -1.51
N GLY A 21 -2.24 10.49 -0.36
CA GLY A 21 -3.46 10.38 0.44
C GLY A 21 -4.03 11.75 0.83
N LYS A 22 -3.17 12.66 1.30
CA LYS A 22 -3.54 14.06 1.60
C LYS A 22 -3.93 14.83 0.34
N LEU A 23 -3.19 14.67 -0.77
CA LEU A 23 -3.47 15.38 -2.01
C LEU A 23 -4.90 15.10 -2.51
N ILE A 24 -5.36 13.83 -2.46
CA ILE A 24 -6.70 13.44 -2.93
C ILE A 24 -7.81 14.24 -2.22
N GLN A 25 -7.63 14.61 -0.96
CA GLN A 25 -8.60 15.41 -0.19
C GLN A 25 -8.78 16.84 -0.75
N HIS A 26 -7.79 17.36 -1.47
CA HIS A 26 -7.79 18.74 -1.97
C HIS A 26 -7.94 18.85 -3.49
N ILE A 27 -8.00 17.71 -4.21
CA ILE A 27 -8.16 17.71 -5.66
C ILE A 27 -9.60 18.08 -6.02
N LYS A 28 -9.75 19.11 -6.85
CA LYS A 28 -11.04 19.51 -7.44
C LYS A 28 -11.28 18.89 -8.81
N THR A 29 -10.22 18.76 -9.60
CA THR A 29 -10.26 18.23 -10.97
C THR A 29 -9.00 17.41 -11.25
N TYR A 30 -9.12 16.40 -12.09
CA TYR A 30 -8.01 15.59 -12.55
C TYR A 30 -8.20 15.21 -14.02
N SER A 31 -7.14 14.79 -14.69
CA SER A 31 -7.20 14.27 -16.04
C SER A 31 -6.24 13.10 -16.17
N ILE A 32 -6.66 12.06 -16.90
CA ILE A 32 -5.86 10.86 -17.12
C ILE A 32 -5.41 10.87 -18.57
N TYR A 33 -4.11 10.87 -18.78
CA TYR A 33 -3.54 10.72 -20.10
C TYR A 33 -3.30 9.24 -20.40
N SER A 34 -3.89 8.74 -21.49
CA SER A 34 -3.96 7.31 -21.78
C SER A 34 -2.69 6.70 -22.35
N LYS A 35 -1.75 7.51 -22.86
CA LYS A 35 -0.50 7.00 -23.46
C LYS A 35 0.62 6.97 -22.43
N SER A 36 1.46 5.95 -22.51
CA SER A 36 2.69 5.84 -21.72
C SER A 36 3.77 6.77 -22.27
N PHE A 37 3.95 7.93 -21.65
CA PHE A 37 5.06 8.85 -21.97
C PHE A 37 6.15 8.88 -20.89
N TYR A 38 5.90 8.24 -19.74
CA TYR A 38 6.83 8.17 -18.62
C TYR A 38 7.45 6.77 -18.52
N ILE A 39 8.78 6.69 -18.64
CA ILE A 39 9.53 5.44 -18.52
C ILE A 39 10.09 5.33 -17.10
N TYR A 40 9.55 4.38 -16.32
CA TYR A 40 10.04 4.12 -14.97
C TYR A 40 11.28 3.22 -14.98
N ARG A 41 12.39 3.71 -14.44
CA ARG A 41 13.63 2.94 -14.31
C ARG A 41 13.53 1.97 -13.12
N GLN A 42 13.71 0.67 -13.37
CA GLN A 42 13.67 -0.37 -12.34
C GLN A 42 15.06 -1.00 -12.12
N VAL A 43 15.30 -1.49 -10.91
CA VAL A 43 16.43 -2.37 -10.56
C VAL A 43 17.83 -1.77 -10.84
N ARG A 44 18.02 -0.48 -10.56
CA ARG A 44 19.36 0.11 -10.52
C ARG A 44 20.14 -0.43 -9.30
N GLN A 45 21.42 -0.77 -9.46
CA GLN A 45 22.29 -1.03 -8.31
C GLN A 45 22.27 0.18 -7.35
N GLY A 46 22.10 -0.10 -6.05
CA GLY A 46 21.92 0.93 -5.03
C GLY A 46 20.50 1.49 -4.91
N SER A 47 19.53 1.01 -5.69
CA SER A 47 18.12 1.40 -5.54
C SER A 47 17.53 0.84 -4.24
N ILE A 48 16.92 1.73 -3.45
CA ILE A 48 16.21 1.41 -2.21
C ILE A 48 15.05 0.43 -2.47
N THR A 49 14.52 0.38 -3.71
CA THR A 49 13.38 -0.46 -4.11
C THR A 49 13.72 -1.94 -4.35
N VAL A 50 14.98 -2.36 -4.20
CA VAL A 50 15.39 -3.75 -4.44
C VAL A 50 14.95 -4.67 -3.30
N THR A 51 14.96 -4.18 -2.06
CA THR A 51 14.61 -4.98 -0.88
C THR A 51 13.64 -4.24 0.03
N VAL A 52 12.46 -4.82 0.23
CA VAL A 52 11.48 -4.36 1.22
C VAL A 52 12.04 -4.60 2.62
N THR A 53 12.10 -3.56 3.46
CA THR A 53 12.60 -3.62 4.85
C THR A 53 11.44 -3.53 5.84
N GLY A 54 11.58 -4.08 7.05
CA GLY A 54 10.57 -3.99 8.11
C GLY A 54 10.14 -2.54 8.39
N LYS A 55 11.11 -1.62 8.54
CA LYS A 55 10.84 -0.18 8.73
C LYS A 55 9.96 0.43 7.64
N HIS A 56 10.11 0.01 6.38
CA HIS A 56 9.27 0.51 5.30
C HIS A 56 7.81 0.05 5.47
N ILE A 57 7.58 -1.20 5.89
CA ILE A 57 6.22 -1.70 6.13
C ILE A 57 5.62 -1.07 7.40
N GLU A 58 6.43 -0.81 8.43
CA GLU A 58 6.02 -0.02 9.60
C GLU A 58 5.58 1.38 9.19
N ASP A 59 6.36 2.09 8.38
CA ASP A 59 6.01 3.42 7.88
C ASP A 59 4.69 3.38 7.06
N VAL A 60 4.51 2.40 6.18
CA VAL A 60 3.26 2.23 5.42
C VAL A 60 2.07 1.93 6.33
N TYR A 61 2.27 1.13 7.39
CA TYR A 61 1.23 0.86 8.38
C TYR A 61 0.80 2.13 9.11
N GLU A 62 1.74 2.95 9.59
CA GLU A 62 1.41 4.23 10.24
C GLU A 62 0.65 5.16 9.28
N MET A 63 1.07 5.26 8.02
CA MET A 63 0.35 6.06 7.03
C MET A 63 -1.08 5.58 6.77
N VAL A 64 -1.29 4.26 6.69
CA VAL A 64 -2.63 3.69 6.53
C VAL A 64 -3.47 3.98 7.76
N LYS A 65 -2.90 3.81 8.96
CA LYS A 65 -3.58 4.10 10.23
C LYS A 65 -4.02 5.56 10.32
N ASP A 66 -3.10 6.48 10.05
CA ASP A 66 -3.34 7.92 10.03
C ASP A 66 -4.39 8.28 8.97
N GLY A 67 -4.26 7.69 7.78
CA GLY A 67 -5.15 7.91 6.65
C GLY A 67 -6.59 7.46 6.90
N LEU A 68 -6.77 6.29 7.50
CA LEU A 68 -8.09 5.75 7.87
C LEU A 68 -8.73 6.50 9.04
N SER A 69 -7.92 7.13 9.89
CA SER A 69 -8.39 7.94 11.03
C SER A 69 -8.62 9.41 10.66
N SER A 70 -8.21 9.82 9.46
CA SER A 70 -8.34 11.21 9.01
C SER A 70 -9.80 11.61 8.76
N LYS A 71 -10.09 12.91 8.89
CA LYS A 71 -11.45 13.42 8.66
C LYS A 71 -11.88 13.16 7.22
N SER A 72 -13.10 12.64 7.06
CA SER A 72 -13.73 12.48 5.76
C SER A 72 -13.85 13.83 5.04
N ALA A 73 -13.60 13.83 3.74
CA ALA A 73 -13.91 14.95 2.86
C ALA A 73 -15.43 15.14 2.76
N THR A 74 -15.86 16.33 2.33
CA THR A 74 -17.28 16.63 2.12
C THR A 74 -17.93 15.79 1.01
N SER A 75 -17.13 15.33 0.03
CA SER A 75 -17.61 14.55 -1.09
C SER A 75 -17.47 13.05 -0.85
N GLU A 76 -18.59 12.34 -0.98
CA GLU A 76 -18.62 10.87 -0.87
C GLU A 76 -17.76 10.18 -1.92
N ILE A 77 -17.72 10.71 -3.14
CA ILE A 77 -16.88 10.17 -4.23
C ILE A 77 -15.40 10.28 -3.85
N VAL A 78 -15.00 11.41 -3.26
CA VAL A 78 -13.63 11.62 -2.79
C VAL A 78 -13.30 10.69 -1.63
N ASN A 79 -14.22 10.53 -0.67
CA ASN A 79 -14.04 9.58 0.44
C ASN A 79 -13.84 8.15 -0.05
N LYS A 80 -14.66 7.70 -1.01
CA LYS A 80 -14.51 6.38 -1.62
C LYS A 80 -13.18 6.22 -2.37
N ALA A 81 -12.71 7.26 -3.05
CA ALA A 81 -11.41 7.25 -3.72
C ALA A 81 -10.26 7.14 -2.71
N ILE A 82 -10.31 7.89 -1.60
CA ILE A 82 -9.34 7.84 -0.50
C ILE A 82 -9.34 6.45 0.16
N GLU A 83 -10.52 5.90 0.45
CA GLU A 83 -10.64 4.57 1.03
C GLU A 83 -10.08 3.49 0.09
N ASN A 84 -10.34 3.58 -1.21
CA ASN A 84 -9.75 2.68 -2.22
C ASN A 84 -8.23 2.82 -2.31
N TYR A 85 -7.71 4.03 -2.14
CA TYR A 85 -6.28 4.30 -2.07
C TYR A 85 -5.65 3.60 -0.84
N TRP A 86 -6.25 3.75 0.34
CA TRP A 86 -5.77 3.07 1.55
C TRP A 86 -5.93 1.57 1.49
N ALA A 87 -7.00 1.05 0.88
CA ALA A 87 -7.19 -0.38 0.64
C ALA A 87 -6.04 -0.97 -0.22
N CYS A 88 -5.53 -0.23 -1.20
CA CYS A 88 -4.35 -0.65 -1.97
C CYS A 88 -3.11 -0.82 -1.09
N ASN A 89 -2.85 0.15 -0.20
CA ASN A 89 -1.68 0.15 0.68
C ASN A 89 -1.84 -0.88 1.81
N TYR A 90 -3.05 -1.10 2.30
CA TYR A 90 -3.37 -2.18 3.21
C TYR A 90 -3.03 -3.55 2.62
N ALA A 91 -3.38 -3.81 1.35
CA ALA A 91 -2.98 -5.04 0.66
C ALA A 91 -1.45 -5.21 0.55
N VAL A 92 -0.69 -4.11 0.47
CA VAL A 92 0.79 -4.14 0.52
C VAL A 92 1.27 -4.61 1.89
N ILE A 93 0.71 -4.07 2.98
CA ILE A 93 1.04 -4.49 4.35
C ILE A 93 0.79 -5.99 4.53
N LEU A 94 -0.38 -6.49 4.11
CA LEU A 94 -0.70 -7.92 4.21
C LEU A 94 0.31 -8.79 3.45
N LYS A 95 0.68 -8.38 2.23
CA LYS A 95 1.60 -9.14 1.38
C LYS A 95 3.03 -9.15 1.93
N ASP A 96 3.48 -8.08 2.57
CA ASP A 96 4.81 -7.95 3.17
C ASP A 96 4.83 -8.15 4.71
N PHE A 97 3.74 -8.64 5.31
CA PHE A 97 3.55 -8.74 6.77
C PHE A 97 4.69 -9.48 7.48
N TYR A 98 5.15 -10.60 6.93
CA TYR A 98 6.23 -11.41 7.52
C TYR A 98 7.63 -10.80 7.37
N VAL A 99 7.77 -9.62 6.74
CA VAL A 99 9.02 -8.83 6.76
C VAL A 99 9.18 -8.09 8.08
N LEU A 100 8.08 -7.87 8.82
CA LEU A 100 8.09 -7.21 10.11
C LEU A 100 8.67 -8.10 11.21
N SER A 101 9.20 -7.49 12.28
CA SER A 101 9.61 -8.22 13.46
C SER A 101 8.42 -8.90 14.14
N SER A 102 8.62 -10.02 14.83
CA SER A 102 7.54 -10.70 15.57
C SER A 102 6.89 -9.80 16.62
N LYS A 103 7.64 -8.84 17.19
CA LYS A 103 7.10 -7.82 18.11
C LYS A 103 6.13 -6.90 17.37
N THR A 104 6.55 -6.32 16.26
CA THR A 104 5.73 -5.41 15.44
C THR A 104 4.48 -6.13 14.91
N GLN A 105 4.62 -7.37 14.42
CA GLN A 105 3.51 -8.18 13.94
C GLN A 105 2.39 -8.31 14.99
N LYS A 106 2.76 -8.58 16.25
CA LYS A 106 1.80 -8.67 17.36
C LYS A 106 1.15 -7.33 17.67
N GLN A 107 1.92 -6.23 17.62
CA GLN A 107 1.43 -4.88 17.92
C GLN A 107 0.36 -4.43 16.93
N ILE A 108 0.55 -4.70 15.64
CA ILE A 108 -0.36 -4.19 14.59
C ILE A 108 -1.52 -5.15 14.25
N TRP A 109 -1.50 -6.39 14.75
CA TRP A 109 -2.43 -7.44 14.32
C TRP A 109 -3.90 -7.06 14.49
N ASN A 110 -4.27 -6.48 15.63
CA ASN A 110 -5.65 -6.11 15.92
C ASN A 110 -6.15 -5.04 14.94
N ASP A 111 -5.31 -4.07 14.61
CA ASP A 111 -5.62 -3.03 13.62
C ASP A 111 -5.85 -3.66 12.24
N LEU A 112 -4.95 -4.55 11.79
CA LEU A 112 -5.12 -5.26 10.51
C LEU A 112 -6.43 -6.06 10.47
N VAL A 113 -6.78 -6.74 11.56
CA VAL A 113 -8.06 -7.46 11.65
C VAL A 113 -9.25 -6.51 11.58
N SER A 114 -9.17 -5.33 12.22
CA SER A 114 -10.23 -4.32 12.17
C SER A 114 -10.42 -3.73 10.77
N TRP A 115 -9.37 -3.67 9.96
CA TRP A 115 -9.40 -3.11 8.60
C TRP A 115 -9.80 -4.11 7.50
N LYS A 116 -10.27 -5.31 7.87
CA LYS A 116 -10.74 -6.32 6.90
C LYS A 116 -11.82 -5.81 5.94
N TYR A 117 -12.63 -4.83 6.34
CA TYR A 117 -13.65 -4.23 5.48
C TYR A 117 -13.07 -3.56 4.23
N LEU A 118 -11.77 -3.23 4.21
CA LEU A 118 -11.08 -2.73 3.03
C LEU A 118 -10.86 -3.80 1.95
N LEU A 119 -10.99 -5.09 2.28
CA LEU A 119 -10.92 -6.20 1.33
C LEU A 119 -12.31 -6.46 0.74
N GLN A 120 -12.63 -5.74 -0.33
CA GLN A 120 -13.88 -5.89 -1.07
C GLN A 120 -13.60 -5.83 -2.57
N GLU A 121 -14.35 -6.63 -3.34
CA GLU A 121 -14.28 -6.60 -4.80
C GLU A 121 -14.80 -5.26 -5.36
N GLY A 122 -14.28 -4.87 -6.52
CA GLY A 122 -14.69 -3.65 -7.22
C GLY A 122 -14.01 -2.38 -6.69
N ARG A 123 -13.05 -2.49 -5.76
CA ARG A 123 -12.28 -1.36 -5.27
C ARG A 123 -11.15 -0.98 -6.22
N ASN A 124 -10.26 -1.94 -6.50
CA ASN A 124 -9.14 -1.77 -7.42
C ASN A 124 -8.52 -3.12 -7.80
N ILE A 125 -7.81 -3.13 -8.94
CA ILE A 125 -7.21 -4.33 -9.52
C ILE A 125 -6.30 -5.11 -8.56
N LYS A 126 -5.59 -4.42 -7.64
CA LYS A 126 -4.71 -5.11 -6.67
C LYS A 126 -5.54 -5.81 -5.60
N VAL A 127 -6.52 -5.13 -5.01
CA VAL A 127 -7.41 -5.70 -4.00
C VAL A 127 -8.29 -6.79 -4.59
N ASP A 128 -8.82 -6.62 -5.81
CA ASP A 128 -9.62 -7.63 -6.49
C ASP A 128 -8.83 -8.92 -6.70
N LYS A 129 -7.53 -8.82 -7.01
CA LYS A 129 -6.64 -10.00 -7.08
C LYS A 129 -6.49 -10.69 -5.74
N VAL A 130 -6.41 -9.94 -4.64
CA VAL A 130 -6.36 -10.51 -3.28
C VAL A 130 -7.69 -11.19 -2.94
N MET A 131 -8.82 -10.56 -3.28
CA MET A 131 -10.17 -11.06 -3.00
C MET A 131 -10.47 -12.41 -3.64
N LYS A 132 -10.00 -12.62 -4.88
CA LYS A 132 -10.11 -13.92 -5.57
C LYS A 132 -9.56 -15.10 -4.78
N PHE A 133 -8.55 -14.87 -3.92
CA PHE A 133 -8.01 -15.90 -3.03
C PHE A 133 -8.68 -15.86 -1.65
N TYR A 134 -9.05 -14.68 -1.16
CA TYR A 134 -9.65 -14.52 0.16
C TYR A 134 -11.04 -15.14 0.27
N SER A 135 -11.80 -15.20 -0.82
CA SER A 135 -13.15 -15.83 -0.84
C SER A 135 -13.16 -17.29 -0.35
N PHE A 136 -12.00 -17.96 -0.32
CA PHE A 136 -11.87 -19.36 0.06
C PHE A 136 -10.97 -19.61 1.29
N LEU A 137 -10.38 -18.56 1.88
CA LEU A 137 -9.34 -18.69 2.89
C LEU A 137 -9.66 -17.90 4.15
N SER A 138 -9.18 -18.39 5.31
CA SER A 138 -9.15 -17.57 6.52
C SER A 138 -8.20 -16.38 6.34
N PHE A 139 -8.41 -15.31 7.11
CA PHE A 139 -7.55 -14.12 7.02
C PHE A 139 -6.07 -14.42 7.29
N THR A 140 -5.77 -15.29 8.25
CA THR A 140 -4.40 -15.72 8.52
C THR A 140 -3.81 -16.52 7.35
N ALA A 141 -4.58 -17.41 6.75
CA ALA A 141 -4.16 -18.19 5.59
C ALA A 141 -3.92 -17.29 4.35
N LEU A 142 -4.74 -16.25 4.16
CA LEU A 142 -4.54 -15.24 3.12
C LEU A 142 -3.17 -14.57 3.27
N ILE A 143 -2.84 -14.04 4.45
CA ILE A 143 -1.57 -13.35 4.70
C ILE A 143 -0.38 -14.28 4.45
N PHE A 144 -0.50 -15.54 4.88
CA PHE A 144 0.51 -16.56 4.60
C PHE A 144 0.71 -16.80 3.10
N PHE A 145 -0.38 -16.94 2.33
CA PHE A 145 -0.32 -17.13 0.88
C PHE A 145 0.29 -15.92 0.15
N LEU A 146 -0.09 -14.69 0.54
CA LEU A 146 0.47 -13.48 -0.04
C LEU A 146 1.98 -13.37 0.21
N ASN A 147 2.46 -13.81 1.38
CA ASN A 147 3.89 -13.88 1.65
C ASN A 147 4.60 -14.93 0.77
N GLY A 148 3.98 -16.09 0.51
CA GLY A 148 4.48 -17.06 -0.46
C GLY A 148 4.61 -16.44 -1.87
N TYR A 149 3.59 -15.72 -2.32
CA TYR A 149 3.61 -14.98 -3.59
C TYR A 149 4.74 -13.94 -3.64
N ARG A 150 4.94 -13.20 -2.54
CA ARG A 150 6.05 -12.24 -2.40
C ARG A 150 7.41 -12.92 -2.57
N ILE A 151 7.67 -14.03 -1.86
CA ILE A 151 8.93 -14.77 -1.93
C ILE A 151 9.19 -15.25 -3.36
N LYS A 152 8.19 -15.86 -4.01
CA LYS A 152 8.28 -16.27 -5.43
C LYS A 152 8.66 -15.10 -6.35
N THR A 153 8.04 -13.94 -6.14
CA THR A 153 8.31 -12.73 -6.94
C THR A 153 9.74 -12.22 -6.74
N ILE A 154 10.26 -12.23 -5.51
CA ILE A 154 11.63 -11.81 -5.21
C ILE A 154 12.64 -12.76 -5.86
N LEU A 155 12.42 -14.07 -5.75
CA LEU A 155 13.29 -15.08 -6.38
C LEU A 155 13.34 -14.90 -7.91
N PHE A 156 12.18 -14.68 -8.54
CA PHE A 156 12.11 -14.43 -9.98
C PHE A 156 12.85 -13.16 -10.40
N LYS A 157 12.75 -12.08 -9.61
CA LYS A 157 13.51 -10.84 -9.87
C LYS A 157 15.01 -11.05 -9.79
N LYS A 158 15.50 -11.78 -8.77
CA LYS A 158 16.93 -12.12 -8.63
C LYS A 158 17.44 -12.95 -9.81
N TYR A 159 16.65 -13.90 -10.30
CA TYR A 159 16.99 -14.69 -11.48
C TYR A 159 17.18 -13.81 -12.73
N ARG A 160 16.28 -12.84 -12.96
CA ARG A 160 16.39 -11.92 -14.11
C ARG A 160 17.61 -11.00 -14.08
N THR A 161 18.16 -10.69 -12.90
CA THR A 161 19.35 -9.83 -12.78
C THR A 161 20.67 -10.58 -12.95
N LEU A 162 20.65 -11.91 -12.93
CA LEU A 162 21.83 -12.77 -13.15
C LEU A 162 22.04 -13.12 -14.63
N LYS A 163 21.12 -12.69 -15.51
CA LYS A 163 21.11 -12.95 -16.94
C LYS A 163 21.38 -11.66 -17.69
#